data_AF-A0A8T6V4Z0-F1
#
_entry.id   AF-A0A8T6V4Z0-F1
#
_cell.length_a   1.000
_cell.length_b   1.000
_cell.length_c   1.000
_cell.angle_alpha   90.00
_cell.angle_beta   90.00
_cell.angle_gamma   90.00
#
_symmetry.space_group_name_H-M   'P 1'
#
loop_
_entity.id
_entity.type
_entity.pdbx_description
1 polymer ?
#
loop_
_entity_poly.entity_id
_entity_poly.type
_entity_poly.pdbx_seq_one_letter_code
_entity_poly.pdbx_strand_id
1 'polypeptide(L)'
;EKSVLESAYNDKQGITAKFNLNVLSRINDELDADFDLDNFEHYAIYNESEQRIEMYLKSLVNQTVTISKSNISLRLSTNELIHTEYSHKYTLPQIENIMKKTG
;
A
#
# COMPACT_ATOMS: atom_id res chain seq x y z
N GLU A 1 -14.51 -1.20 15.86
CA GLU A 1 -13.63 -0.13 15.35
C GLU A 1 -12.83 -0.55 14.12
N LYS A 2 -12.28 -1.77 14.06
CA LYS A 2 -11.58 -2.32 12.88
C LYS A 2 -12.29 -2.06 11.55
N SER A 3 -13.57 -2.40 11.42
CA SER A 3 -14.34 -2.20 10.18
C SER A 3 -14.46 -0.74 9.76
N VAL A 4 -14.51 0.19 10.72
CA VAL A 4 -14.53 1.64 10.44
C VAL A 4 -13.18 2.09 9.91
N LEU A 5 -12.10 1.63 10.52
CA LEU A 5 -10.73 1.92 10.06
C LEU A 5 -10.50 1.34 8.66
N GLU A 6 -10.87 0.09 8.42
CA GLU A 6 -10.73 -0.52 7.09
C GLU A 6 -11.59 0.17 6.03
N SER A 7 -12.81 0.59 6.37
CA SER A 7 -13.70 1.29 5.43
C SER A 7 -13.18 2.67 5.03
N ALA A 8 -12.37 3.32 5.88
CA ALA A 8 -11.76 4.61 5.57
C ALA A 8 -10.66 4.51 4.50
N TYR A 9 -10.08 3.32 4.31
CA TYR A 9 -9.03 3.06 3.31
C TYR A 9 -9.51 2.16 2.16
N ASN A 10 -10.63 1.46 2.34
CA ASN A 10 -11.34 0.71 1.30
C ASN A 10 -12.66 1.42 0.93
N ASP A 11 -12.58 2.69 0.54
CA ASP A 11 -13.79 3.47 0.24
C ASP A 11 -14.56 2.89 -0.96
N LYS A 12 -15.90 2.90 -0.86
CA LYS A 12 -16.78 2.34 -1.90
C LYS A 12 -16.69 3.03 -3.25
N GLN A 13 -16.15 4.25 -3.31
CA GLN A 13 -15.98 5.01 -4.55
C GLN A 13 -14.69 4.63 -5.29
N GLY A 14 -13.82 3.83 -4.66
CA GLY A 14 -12.55 3.38 -5.22
C GLY A 14 -11.51 4.49 -5.35
N ILE A 15 -11.65 5.58 -4.58
CA ILE A 15 -10.73 6.73 -4.66
C ILE A 15 -9.37 6.35 -4.08
N THR A 16 -9.35 5.68 -2.92
CA THR A 16 -8.11 5.22 -2.26
C THR A 16 -7.42 4.14 -3.09
N ALA A 17 -8.18 3.28 -3.75
CA ALA A 17 -7.63 2.29 -4.68
C ALA A 17 -6.89 2.95 -5.86
N LYS A 18 -7.50 3.96 -6.49
CA LYS A 18 -6.88 4.75 -7.55
C LYS A 18 -5.64 5.49 -7.07
N PHE A 19 -5.70 6.08 -5.87
CA PHE A 19 -4.54 6.72 -5.24
C PHE A 19 -3.39 5.73 -5.04
N ASN A 20 -3.67 4.53 -4.54
CA ASN A 20 -2.62 3.53 -4.32
C ASN A 20 -2.01 3.03 -5.63
N LEU A 21 -2.84 2.67 -6.61
CA LEU A 21 -2.38 2.20 -7.93
C LEU A 21 -1.58 3.26 -8.69
N ASN A 22 -1.83 4.55 -8.44
CA ASN A 22 -1.11 5.64 -9.08
C ASN A 22 0.41 5.56 -8.86
N VAL A 23 0.90 4.96 -7.77
CA VAL A 23 2.35 4.78 -7.57
C VAL A 23 2.97 3.95 -8.69
N LEU A 24 2.28 2.91 -9.20
CA LEU A 24 2.75 2.11 -10.32
C LEU A 24 2.78 2.92 -11.61
N SER A 25 1.73 3.72 -11.87
CA SER A 25 1.69 4.63 -13.01
C SER A 25 2.85 5.62 -12.99
N ARG A 26 3.19 6.16 -11.82
CA ARG A 26 4.34 7.07 -11.66
C ARG A 26 5.65 6.36 -11.92
N ILE A 27 5.80 5.12 -11.46
CA ILE A 27 7.01 4.31 -11.72
C ILE A 27 7.13 4.02 -13.23
N ASN A 28 6.04 3.72 -13.93
CA ASN A 28 6.04 3.59 -15.39
C ASN A 28 6.57 4.86 -16.06
N ASP A 29 5.98 6.02 -15.74
CA ASP A 29 6.32 7.30 -16.36
C ASP A 29 7.76 7.76 -16.03
N GLU A 30 8.17 7.63 -14.77
CA GLU A 30 9.42 8.19 -14.28
C GLU A 30 10.61 7.26 -14.52
N LEU A 31 10.42 5.94 -14.38
CA LEU A 31 11.47 4.94 -14.40
C LEU A 31 11.43 4.01 -15.63
N ASP A 32 10.56 4.29 -16.60
CA ASP A 32 10.38 3.47 -17.81
C ASP A 32 10.09 2.01 -17.45
N ALA A 33 9.08 1.84 -16.59
CA ALA A 33 8.57 0.55 -16.18
C ALA A 33 7.34 0.13 -16.98
N ASP A 34 7.02 -1.17 -16.94
CA ASP A 34 5.93 -1.79 -17.69
C ASP A 34 4.83 -2.39 -16.79
N PHE A 35 4.56 -1.79 -15.62
CA PHE A 35 3.44 -2.23 -14.79
C PHE A 35 2.11 -2.11 -15.56
N ASP A 36 1.42 -3.22 -15.74
CA ASP A 36 0.01 -3.24 -16.16
C ASP A 36 -0.88 -3.11 -14.92
N LEU A 37 -1.49 -1.95 -14.74
CA LEU A 37 -2.28 -1.63 -13.55
C LEU A 37 -3.52 -2.53 -13.40
N ASP A 38 -4.05 -3.09 -14.50
CA ASP A 38 -5.21 -3.98 -14.46
C ASP A 38 -4.86 -5.34 -13.82
N ASN A 39 -3.57 -5.66 -13.69
CA ASN A 39 -3.07 -6.85 -13.02
C ASN A 39 -2.85 -6.65 -11.50
N PHE A 40 -3.27 -5.53 -10.94
CA PHE A 40 -3.15 -5.24 -9.51
C PHE A 40 -4.48 -4.83 -8.88
N GLU A 41 -4.72 -5.31 -7.66
CA GLU A 41 -5.80 -4.80 -6.81
C GLU A 41 -5.23 -4.05 -5.60
N HIS A 42 -5.91 -2.98 -5.20
CA HIS A 42 -5.69 -2.36 -3.91
C HIS A 42 -6.18 -3.31 -2.79
N TYR A 43 -5.35 -3.48 -1.77
CA TYR A 43 -5.67 -4.29 -0.60
C TYR A 43 -5.25 -3.55 0.68
N ALA A 44 -6.20 -3.18 1.53
CA ALA A 44 -5.93 -2.53 2.81
C ALA A 44 -6.56 -3.28 3.98
N ILE A 45 -5.78 -3.49 5.04
CA ILE A 45 -6.21 -4.18 6.27
C ILE A 45 -5.80 -3.41 7.51
N TYR A 46 -6.58 -3.56 8.59
CA TYR A 46 -6.16 -3.08 9.90
C TYR A 46 -5.42 -4.19 10.66
N ASN A 47 -4.14 -3.96 10.92
CA ASN A 47 -3.31 -4.78 11.78
C ASN A 47 -3.53 -4.33 13.24
N GLU A 48 -4.26 -5.13 14.01
CA GLU A 48 -4.61 -4.82 15.40
C GLU A 48 -3.41 -4.87 16.34
N SER A 49 -2.44 -5.77 16.12
CA SER A 49 -1.28 -5.90 17.00
C SER A 49 -0.35 -4.69 16.89
N GLU A 50 -0.20 -4.16 15.67
CA GLU A 50 0.63 -2.98 15.38
C GLU A 50 -0.15 -1.66 15.40
N GLN A 51 -1.47 -1.73 15.63
CA GLN A 51 -2.41 -0.60 15.64
C GLN A 51 -2.28 0.30 14.41
N ARG A 52 -2.29 -0.29 13.21
CA ARG A 52 -2.10 0.47 11.96
C ARG A 52 -2.91 -0.09 10.82
N ILE A 53 -3.25 0.78 9.88
CA ILE A 53 -3.66 0.35 8.55
C ILE A 53 -2.39 0.03 7.76
N GLU A 54 -2.44 -1.06 7.02
CA GLU A 54 -1.42 -1.48 6.08
C GLU A 54 -2.06 -1.50 4.69
N MET A 55 -1.44 -0.80 3.74
CA MET A 55 -1.88 -0.75 2.35
C MET A 55 -0.92 -1.50 1.45
N TYR A 56 -1.50 -2.28 0.54
CA TYR A 56 -0.78 -3.12 -0.40
C TYR A 56 -1.34 -2.96 -1.81
N LEU A 57 -0.50 -3.30 -2.78
CA LEU A 57 -0.91 -3.65 -4.13
C LEU A 57 -0.70 -5.15 -4.31
N LYS A 58 -1.78 -5.85 -4.60
CA LYS A 58 -1.78 -7.31 -4.73
C LYS A 58 -1.78 -7.70 -6.19
N SER A 59 -0.81 -8.51 -6.59
CA SER A 59 -0.73 -9.04 -7.94
C SER A 59 -1.89 -10.02 -8.20
N LEU A 60 -2.65 -9.83 -9.26
CA LEU A 60 -3.76 -10.71 -9.64
C LEU A 60 -3.30 -11.93 -10.47
N VAL A 61 -2.09 -11.86 -11.03
CA VAL A 61 -1.52 -12.87 -11.91
C VAL A 61 -0.06 -13.14 -11.55
N ASN A 62 0.52 -14.21 -12.10
CA ASN A 62 1.97 -14.34 -12.16
C ASN A 62 2.46 -13.41 -13.27
N GLN A 63 3.36 -12.47 -12.94
CA GLN A 63 3.86 -11.49 -13.90
C GLN A 63 5.32 -11.16 -13.65
N THR A 64 5.99 -10.64 -14.68
CA THR A 64 7.31 -10.05 -14.58
C THR A 64 7.19 -8.60 -15.00
N VAL A 65 7.66 -7.69 -14.15
CA VAL A 65 7.70 -6.25 -14.41
C VAL A 65 9.16 -5.84 -14.60
N THR A 66 9.45 -5.17 -15.70
CA THR A 66 10.74 -4.58 -16.00
C THR A 66 10.72 -3.11 -15.65
N ILE A 67 11.75 -2.62 -14.96
CA ILE A 67 11.98 -1.20 -14.69
C ILE A 67 13.28 -0.83 -15.39
N SER A 68 13.17 -0.32 -16.62
CA SER A 68 14.31 -0.24 -17.53
C SER A 68 15.37 0.75 -17.07
N LYS A 69 14.99 1.93 -16.55
CA LYS A 69 15.98 2.93 -16.09
C LYS A 69 16.81 2.48 -14.89
N SER A 70 16.35 1.47 -14.14
CA SER A 70 17.07 0.91 -13.00
C SER A 70 17.65 -0.48 -13.27
N ASN A 71 17.47 -1.04 -14.47
CA ASN A 71 17.89 -2.40 -14.83
C ASN A 71 17.35 -3.48 -13.87
N ILE A 72 16.12 -3.30 -13.40
CA ILE A 72 15.48 -4.22 -12.47
C ILE A 72 14.42 -5.04 -13.22
N SER A 73 14.34 -6.33 -12.90
CA SER A 73 13.24 -7.21 -13.30
C SER A 73 12.65 -7.87 -12.06
N LEU A 74 11.39 -7.58 -11.78
CA LEU A 74 10.64 -8.08 -10.63
C LEU A 74 9.74 -9.21 -11.09
N ARG A 75 9.81 -10.37 -10.42
CA ARG A 75 8.85 -11.46 -10.61
C ARG A 75 7.87 -11.43 -9.46
N LEU A 76 6.58 -11.37 -9.78
CA LEU A 76 5.50 -11.37 -8.81
C LEU A 76 4.62 -12.59 -9.05
N SER A 77 4.30 -13.30 -7.97
CA SER A 77 3.35 -14.40 -7.98
C SER A 77 1.92 -13.89 -7.86
N THR A 78 0.93 -14.67 -8.31
CA THR A 78 -0.48 -14.37 -8.01
C THR A 78 -0.69 -14.27 -6.49
N ASN A 79 -1.44 -13.25 -6.07
CA ASN A 79 -1.70 -12.85 -4.69
C ASN A 79 -0.49 -12.31 -3.90
N GLU A 80 0.67 -12.16 -4.52
CA GLU A 80 1.83 -11.52 -3.87
C GLU A 80 1.52 -10.04 -3.57
N LEU A 81 1.93 -9.57 -2.39
CA LEU A 81 1.63 -8.23 -1.89
C LEU A 81 2.88 -7.34 -1.96
N ILE A 82 2.73 -6.19 -2.62
CA ILE A 82 3.68 -5.08 -2.54
C ILE A 82 3.18 -4.12 -1.48
N HIS A 83 3.93 -3.95 -0.40
CA HIS A 83 3.58 -2.98 0.65
C HIS A 83 3.81 -1.55 0.17
N THR A 84 2.84 -0.67 0.44
CA THR A 84 2.84 0.73 -0.02
C THR A 84 2.82 1.72 1.14
N GLU A 85 2.06 1.47 2.20
CA GLU A 85 1.91 2.44 3.29
C GLU A 85 1.55 1.81 4.64
N TYR A 86 2.15 2.35 5.70
CA TYR A 86 1.68 2.19 7.07
C TYR A 86 1.01 3.48 7.56
N SER A 87 -0.17 3.34 8.15
CA SER A 87 -0.86 4.45 8.83
C SER A 87 -1.24 4.06 10.25
N HIS A 88 -0.35 4.40 11.20
CA HIS A 88 -0.53 4.11 12.62
C HIS A 88 -1.67 4.92 13.24
N LYS A 89 -2.32 4.32 14.23
CA LYS A 89 -3.39 4.91 15.04
C LYS A 89 -2.91 4.98 16.48
N TYR A 90 -3.09 6.15 17.09
CA TYR A 90 -2.62 6.41 18.44
C TYR A 90 -3.75 6.92 19.32
N THR A 91 -3.76 6.44 20.56
CA THR A 91 -4.56 7.00 21.63
C THR A 91 -3.86 8.21 22.25
N LEU A 92 -4.62 9.09 22.91
CA LEU A 92 -4.05 10.25 23.60
C LEU A 92 -2.94 9.87 24.60
N PRO A 93 -3.08 8.84 25.45
CA PRO A 93 -2.00 8.43 26.35
C PRO A 93 -0.73 7.95 25.63
N GLN A 94 -0.86 7.31 24.46
CA GLN A 94 0.30 6.92 23.65
C GLN A 94 1.04 8.14 23.10
N ILE A 95 0.30 9.13 22.61
CA ILE A 95 0.87 10.39 22.12
C ILE A 95 1.63 11.10 23.24
N GLU A 96 1.04 11.22 24.44
CA GLU A 96 1.72 11.78 25.62
C GLU A 96 3.00 11.04 25.98
N ASN A 97 2.98 9.70 25.94
CA ASN A 97 4.15 8.88 26.23
C ASN A 97 5.26 9.07 25.18
N ILE A 98 4.90 9.14 23.88
CA ILE A 98 5.86 9.44 22.81
C ILE A 98 6.51 10.80 23.07
N MET A 99 5.71 11.83 23.34
CA MET A 99 6.22 13.18 23.61
C MET A 99 7.17 13.22 24.81
N LYS A 100 6.87 12.50 25.90
CA LYS A 100 7.76 12.41 27.08
C LYS A 100 9.08 11.70 26.78
N LYS A 101 9.09 10.70 25.90
CA LYS A 101 10.29 9.93 25.56
C LYS A 101 11.23 10.66 24.59
N THR A 102 10.71 11.61 23.84
CA THR A 102 11.47 12.40 22.85
C THR A 102 11.81 13.81 23.33
N GLY A 103 11.49 14.14 24.59
CA GLY A 103 11.94 15.33 25.31
C GLY A 103 12.96 14.99 26.40
#